data_AF-A0A8S4DEA3-F1
#
_entry.id   AF-A0A8S4DEA3-F1
#
_cell.length_a   1.000
_cell.length_b   1.000
_cell.length_c   1.000
_cell.angle_alpha   90.00
_cell.angle_beta   90.00
_cell.angle_gamma   90.00
#
_symmetry.space_group_name_H-M   'P 1'
#
loop_
_entity.id
_entity.type
_entity.pdbx_description
1 polymer ?
#
loop_
_entity_poly.entity_id
_entity_poly.type
_entity_poly.pdbx_seq_one_letter_code
_entity_poly.pdbx_strand_id
1 'polypeptide(L)'
;MFALPWYLTWFGHSLNAYSAVVRLYDYFLCAPPLFPVYVTAAIVAQRAPELLAAECDMAVLHCLLSRLPDDLPFEDILVTADQLYKEHDPSTLEEEVILFEKKEEEQRKLDEERMRRRQIAARNARNPTLYVRLERRLKRWLNMRLPLSYRTVLATATVLVGVYAYYRPDFLFNR
;
A
#
# COMPACT_ATOMS: atom_id res chain seq x y z
N MET A 1 14.40 -3.95 -8.79
CA MET A 1 14.04 -3.12 -9.97
C MET A 1 14.79 -3.71 -11.16
N PHE A 2 14.10 -4.38 -12.08
CA PHE A 2 14.76 -5.20 -13.12
C PHE A 2 15.06 -4.44 -14.42
N ALA A 3 14.27 -3.40 -14.74
CA ALA A 3 14.33 -2.72 -16.04
C ALA A 3 15.36 -1.58 -16.14
N LEU A 4 15.92 -1.11 -15.02
CA LEU A 4 16.92 -0.01 -15.03
C LEU A 4 18.12 -0.27 -15.96
N PRO A 5 18.76 -1.47 -15.94
CA PRO A 5 19.85 -1.78 -16.86
C PRO A 5 19.43 -1.75 -18.34
N TRP A 6 18.17 -2.06 -18.63
CA TRP A 6 17.64 -2.09 -20.00
C TRP A 6 17.59 -0.69 -20.60
N TYR A 7 17.14 0.29 -19.82
CA TYR A 7 17.07 1.69 -20.27
C TYR A 7 18.45 2.33 -20.39
N LEU A 8 19.37 2.01 -19.46
CA LEU A 8 20.72 2.59 -19.47
C LEU A 8 21.56 2.12 -20.64
N THR A 9 21.35 0.89 -21.10
CA THR A 9 22.20 0.26 -22.12
C THR A 9 21.44 -0.14 -23.38
N TRP A 10 20.20 0.33 -23.55
CA TRP A 10 19.30 -0.06 -24.64
C TRP A 10 19.34 -1.58 -24.92
N PHE A 11 19.19 -2.37 -23.84
CA PHE A 11 19.24 -3.84 -23.85
C PHE A 11 20.58 -4.49 -24.22
N GLY A 12 21.66 -3.72 -24.40
CA GLY A 12 22.96 -4.21 -24.86
C GLY A 12 23.62 -5.26 -23.96
N HIS A 13 23.32 -5.30 -22.67
CA HIS A 13 23.78 -6.36 -21.76
C HIS A 13 22.76 -7.46 -21.49
N SER A 14 21.52 -7.29 -21.94
CA SER A 14 20.41 -8.21 -21.64
C SER A 14 20.09 -9.14 -22.79
N LEU A 15 20.54 -8.81 -24.00
CA LEU A 15 20.40 -9.64 -25.19
C LEU A 15 21.73 -10.30 -25.54
N ASN A 16 21.70 -11.62 -25.75
CA ASN A 16 22.88 -12.35 -26.21
C ASN A 16 23.11 -12.19 -27.72
N ALA A 17 22.04 -11.97 -28.49
CA ALA A 17 22.11 -11.78 -29.94
C ALA A 17 22.51 -10.35 -30.30
N TYR A 18 23.78 -10.17 -30.68
CA TYR A 18 24.31 -8.85 -31.08
C TYR A 18 23.54 -8.22 -32.25
N SER A 19 23.06 -9.03 -33.21
CA SER A 19 22.25 -8.55 -34.34
C SER A 19 20.96 -7.89 -33.89
N ALA A 20 20.29 -8.42 -32.86
CA ALA A 20 19.08 -7.84 -32.29
C ALA A 20 19.37 -6.51 -31.58
N VAL A 21 20.51 -6.41 -30.87
CA VAL A 21 20.95 -5.15 -30.25
C VAL A 21 21.13 -4.07 -31.30
N VAL A 22 21.90 -4.33 -32.36
CA VAL A 22 22.13 -3.34 -33.43
C VAL A 22 20.80 -2.90 -34.07
N ARG A 23 19.91 -3.86 -34.33
CA ARG A 23 18.58 -3.59 -34.91
C ARG A 23 17.73 -2.68 -34.01
N LEU A 24 17.75 -2.90 -32.69
CA LEU A 24 17.06 -2.04 -31.72
C LEU A 24 17.67 -0.64 -31.69
N TYR A 25 19.00 -0.52 -31.75
CA TYR A 25 19.69 0.77 -31.80
C TYR A 25 19.30 1.56 -33.05
N ASP A 26 19.33 0.93 -34.23
CA ASP A 26 18.91 1.56 -35.49
C ASP A 26 17.49 2.10 -35.40
N TYR A 27 16.59 1.34 -34.76
CA TYR A 27 15.21 1.77 -34.54
C TYR A 27 15.13 2.93 -33.54
N PHE A 28 15.78 2.82 -32.38
CA PHE A 28 15.73 3.87 -31.33
C PHE A 28 16.31 5.21 -31.79
N LEU A 29 17.30 5.20 -32.68
CA LEU A 29 17.85 6.42 -33.27
C LEU A 29 16.85 7.14 -34.19
N CYS A 30 15.91 6.40 -34.78
CA CYS A 30 14.86 6.95 -35.65
C CYS A 30 13.55 7.24 -34.90
N ALA A 31 13.39 6.68 -33.70
CA ALA A 31 12.16 6.73 -32.91
C ALA A 31 12.15 7.87 -31.87
N PRO A 32 10.98 8.20 -31.30
CA PRO A 32 10.88 9.15 -30.19
C PRO A 32 11.69 8.70 -28.95
N PRO A 33 12.14 9.63 -28.09
CA PRO A 33 13.05 9.32 -26.98
C PRO A 33 12.47 8.37 -25.92
N LEU A 34 11.14 8.33 -25.77
CA LEU A 34 10.45 7.46 -24.80
C LEU A 34 10.14 6.07 -25.36
N PHE A 35 10.41 5.81 -26.65
CA PHE A 35 10.08 4.55 -27.31
C PHE A 35 10.66 3.29 -26.62
N PRO A 36 11.89 3.30 -26.04
CA PRO A 36 12.40 2.14 -25.29
C PRO A 36 11.51 1.69 -24.12
N VAL A 37 10.70 2.59 -23.53
CA VAL A 37 9.71 2.26 -22.50
C VAL A 37 8.60 1.37 -23.07
N TYR A 38 8.10 1.70 -24.26
CA TYR A 38 7.07 0.93 -24.96
C TYR A 38 7.58 -0.43 -25.42
N VAL A 39 8.83 -0.50 -25.90
CA VAL A 39 9.47 -1.79 -26.22
C VAL A 39 9.59 -2.66 -24.97
N THR A 40 9.97 -2.08 -23.84
CA THR A 40 10.01 -2.80 -22.57
C THR A 40 8.63 -3.35 -22.19
N ALA A 41 7.58 -2.53 -22.32
CA ALA A 41 6.21 -2.94 -22.05
C ALA A 41 5.76 -4.08 -22.99
N ALA A 42 6.09 -3.99 -24.28
CA ALA A 42 5.78 -5.03 -25.26
C ALA A 42 6.51 -6.36 -24.96
N ILE A 43 7.78 -6.32 -24.55
CA ILE A 43 8.52 -7.51 -24.10
C ILE A 43 7.83 -8.16 -22.89
N VAL A 44 7.44 -7.36 -21.90
CA VAL A 44 6.74 -7.85 -20.70
C VAL A 44 5.36 -8.43 -21.06
N ALA A 45 4.63 -7.77 -21.95
CA ALA A 45 3.32 -8.23 -22.42
C ALA A 45 3.42 -9.56 -23.18
N GLN A 46 4.43 -9.74 -24.02
CA GLN A 46 4.66 -11.00 -24.73
C GLN A 46 4.98 -12.15 -23.78
N ARG A 47 5.66 -11.85 -22.67
CA ARG A 47 5.98 -12.82 -21.61
C ARG A 47 4.93 -12.89 -20.50
N ALA A 48 3.79 -12.21 -20.65
CA ALA A 48 2.68 -12.28 -19.71
C ALA A 48 2.25 -13.71 -19.34
N PRO A 49 2.13 -14.70 -20.25
CA PRO A 49 1.72 -16.05 -19.86
C PRO A 49 2.70 -16.70 -18.88
N GLU A 50 4.01 -16.50 -19.07
CA GLU A 50 5.04 -17.00 -18.14
C GLU A 50 4.99 -16.28 -16.80
N LEU A 51 4.82 -14.95 -16.82
CA LEU A 51 4.77 -14.11 -15.63
C LEU A 51 3.54 -14.39 -14.77
N LEU A 52 2.38 -14.63 -15.41
CA LEU A 52 1.12 -14.95 -14.74
C LEU A 52 1.10 -16.38 -14.19
N ALA A 53 1.90 -17.29 -14.75
CA ALA A 53 2.06 -18.65 -14.24
C ALA A 53 3.09 -18.74 -13.09
N ALA A 54 3.98 -17.76 -12.97
CA ALA A 54 5.00 -17.73 -11.92
C ALA A 54 4.40 -17.44 -10.54
N GLU A 55 5.14 -17.79 -9.49
CA GLU A 55 4.76 -17.44 -8.12
C GLU A 55 4.75 -15.91 -7.94
N CYS A 56 3.76 -15.42 -7.17
CA CYS A 56 3.61 -14.00 -6.86
C CYS A 56 4.63 -13.56 -5.78
N ASP A 57 5.91 -13.76 -6.08
CA ASP A 57 7.05 -13.32 -5.28
C ASP A 57 7.97 -12.41 -6.10
N MET A 58 8.41 -11.32 -5.48
CA MET A 58 9.25 -10.31 -6.11
C MET A 58 10.60 -10.87 -6.55
N ALA A 59 11.18 -11.83 -5.81
CA ALA A 59 12.46 -12.42 -6.16
C ALA A 59 12.34 -13.32 -7.40
N VAL A 60 11.27 -14.12 -7.49
CA VAL A 60 10.99 -14.98 -8.65
C VAL A 60 10.77 -14.13 -9.91
N LEU A 61 9.90 -13.12 -9.84
CA LEU A 61 9.62 -12.21 -10.95
C LEU A 61 10.88 -11.46 -11.39
N HIS A 62 11.69 -10.98 -10.44
CA HIS A 62 12.95 -10.31 -10.74
C HIS A 62 13.91 -11.22 -11.49
N CYS A 63 14.08 -12.47 -11.05
CA CYS A 63 14.94 -13.44 -11.71
C CYS A 63 14.46 -13.77 -13.12
N LEU A 64 13.15 -13.96 -13.30
CA LEU A 64 12.52 -14.29 -14.58
C LEU A 64 12.68 -13.16 -15.60
N LEU A 65 12.44 -11.91 -15.18
CA LEU A 65 12.56 -10.74 -16.04
C LEU A 65 14.01 -10.36 -16.31
N SER A 66 14.94 -10.58 -15.38
CA SER A 66 16.36 -10.25 -15.59
C SER A 66 17.04 -11.09 -16.68
N ARG A 67 16.44 -12.20 -17.11
CA ARG A 67 16.94 -13.08 -18.17
C ARG A 67 15.95 -13.10 -19.32
N LEU A 68 16.30 -12.45 -20.42
CA LEU A 68 15.51 -12.50 -21.64
C LEU A 68 15.84 -13.79 -22.41
N PRO A 69 14.83 -14.48 -22.97
CA PRO A 69 15.06 -15.61 -23.85
C PRO A 69 15.70 -15.15 -25.17
N ASP A 70 16.54 -16.00 -25.76
CA ASP A 70 17.31 -15.66 -26.96
C ASP A 70 16.46 -15.68 -28.24
N ASP A 71 15.34 -16.41 -28.23
CA ASP A 71 14.41 -16.61 -29.35
C ASP A 71 13.26 -15.60 -29.38
N LEU A 72 13.44 -14.44 -28.74
CA LEU A 72 12.42 -13.41 -28.67
C LEU A 72 12.19 -12.74 -30.05
N PRO A 73 10.95 -12.64 -30.54
CA PRO A 73 10.65 -12.08 -31.86
C PRO A 73 10.65 -10.55 -31.83
N PHE A 74 11.83 -9.92 -31.95
CA PHE A 74 11.99 -8.47 -31.83
C PHE A 74 11.20 -7.64 -32.84
N GLU A 75 11.03 -8.11 -34.08
CA GLU A 75 10.25 -7.36 -35.07
C GLU A 75 8.77 -7.27 -34.68
N ASP A 76 8.19 -8.36 -34.14
CA ASP A 76 6.80 -8.37 -33.66
C ASP A 76 6.64 -7.50 -32.40
N ILE A 77 7.65 -7.48 -31.53
CA ILE A 77 7.70 -6.59 -30.37
C ILE A 77 7.73 -5.13 -30.81
N LEU A 78 8.54 -4.79 -31.82
CA LEU A 78 8.64 -3.42 -32.33
C LEU A 78 7.32 -2.95 -32.93
N VAL A 79 6.62 -3.82 -33.68
CA VAL A 79 5.28 -3.52 -34.20
C VAL A 79 4.28 -3.30 -33.06
N THR A 80 4.31 -4.17 -32.05
CA THR A 80 3.43 -4.04 -30.87
C THR A 80 3.73 -2.77 -30.07
N ALA A 81 5.01 -2.42 -29.92
CA ALA A 81 5.43 -1.20 -29.23
C ALA A 81 5.02 0.07 -29.99
N ASP A 82 5.11 0.07 -31.31
CA ASP A 82 4.62 1.16 -32.16
C ASP A 82 3.10 1.33 -32.07
N GLN A 83 2.33 0.23 -32.04
CA GLN A 83 0.90 0.28 -31.76
C GLN A 83 0.60 0.86 -30.38
N LEU A 84 1.32 0.39 -29.34
CA LEU A 84 1.15 0.86 -27.97
C LEU A 84 1.47 2.36 -27.85
N TYR A 85 2.50 2.84 -28.55
CA TYR A 85 2.86 4.25 -28.60
C TYR A 85 1.76 5.10 -29.25
N LYS A 86 1.17 4.63 -30.35
CA LYS A 86 0.08 5.32 -31.05
C LYS A 86 -1.21 5.37 -30.24
N GLU A 87 -1.52 4.30 -29.53
CA GLU A 87 -2.70 4.21 -28.66
C GLU A 87 -2.53 5.05 -27.38
N HIS A 88 -1.31 5.15 -26.87
CA HIS A 88 -1.00 5.79 -25.59
C HIS A 88 0.10 6.83 -25.75
N ASP A 89 -0.23 7.97 -26.38
CA ASP A 89 0.73 9.07 -26.57
C ASP A 89 1.22 9.62 -25.21
N PRO A 90 2.54 9.79 -25.01
CA PRO A 90 3.10 10.26 -23.74
C PRO A 90 2.49 11.57 -23.23
N SER A 91 2.14 12.50 -24.14
CA SER A 91 1.58 13.81 -23.78
C SER A 91 0.22 13.68 -23.12
N THR A 92 -0.55 12.64 -23.47
CA THR A 92 -1.87 12.38 -22.89
C THR A 92 -1.75 11.63 -21.56
N LEU A 93 -0.76 10.75 -21.43
CA LEU A 93 -0.51 9.96 -20.23
C LEU A 93 0.06 10.78 -19.07
N GLU A 94 0.73 11.91 -19.34
CA GLU A 94 1.44 12.69 -18.32
C GLU A 94 0.53 13.10 -17.16
N GLU A 95 -0.70 13.57 -17.45
CA GLU A 95 -1.66 13.94 -16.41
C GLU A 95 -2.07 12.75 -15.53
N GLU A 96 -2.28 11.57 -16.14
CA GLU A 96 -2.62 10.36 -15.41
C GLU A 96 -1.48 9.91 -14.50
N VAL A 97 -0.24 9.94 -14.99
CA VAL A 97 0.96 9.59 -14.23
C VAL A 97 1.10 10.49 -13.00
N ILE A 98 0.97 11.82 -13.17
CA ILE A 98 1.03 12.78 -12.06
C ILE A 98 -0.05 12.49 -11.02
N LEU A 99 -1.25 12.12 -11.45
CA LEU A 99 -2.34 11.74 -10.53
C LEU A 99 -2.04 10.44 -9.80
N PHE A 100 -1.45 9.44 -10.45
CA PHE A 100 -1.03 8.20 -9.82
C PHE A 100 0.07 8.44 -8.78
N GLU A 101 1.08 9.24 -9.10
CA GLU A 101 2.15 9.61 -8.16
C GLU A 101 1.60 10.26 -6.90
N LYS A 102 0.68 11.23 -7.04
CA LYS A 102 0.01 11.88 -5.91
C LYS A 102 -0.75 10.87 -5.03
N LYS A 103 -1.48 9.94 -5.65
CA LYS A 103 -2.21 8.88 -4.92
C LYS A 103 -1.25 7.95 -4.17
N GLU A 104 -0.13 7.56 -4.79
CA GLU A 104 0.88 6.75 -4.13
C GLU A 104 1.51 7.48 -2.93
N GLU A 105 1.85 8.77 -3.09
CA GLU A 105 2.38 9.58 -2.00
C GLU A 105 1.41 9.69 -0.82
N GLU A 106 0.13 9.90 -1.10
CA GLU A 106 -0.93 9.91 -0.09
C GLU A 106 -1.02 8.57 0.64
N GLN A 107 -0.98 7.46 -0.10
CA GLN A 107 -0.97 6.11 0.51
C GLN A 107 0.27 5.89 1.38
N ARG A 108 1.47 6.27 0.89
CA ARG A 108 2.72 6.18 1.67
C ARG A 108 2.63 6.98 2.96
N LYS A 109 2.11 8.21 2.91
CA LYS A 109 1.89 9.04 4.11
C LYS A 109 0.92 8.39 5.09
N LEU A 110 -0.19 7.83 4.60
CA LEU A 110 -1.16 7.12 5.44
C LEU A 110 -0.56 5.88 6.11
N ASP A 111 0.23 5.10 5.38
CA ASP A 111 0.89 3.91 5.92
C ASP A 111 2.02 4.26 6.89
N GLU A 112 2.77 5.33 6.62
CA GLU A 112 3.71 5.89 7.58
C GLU A 112 3.01 6.33 8.87
N GLU A 113 1.88 7.03 8.77
CA GLU A 113 1.09 7.42 9.94
C GLU A 113 0.60 6.21 10.73
N ARG A 114 0.08 5.19 10.03
CA ARG A 114 -0.35 3.94 10.66
C ARG A 114 0.80 3.24 11.37
N MET A 115 1.97 3.17 10.75
CA MET A 115 3.18 2.61 11.35
C MET A 115 3.64 3.40 12.57
N ARG A 116 3.68 4.74 12.48
CA ARG A 116 4.00 5.62 13.61
C ARG A 116 3.02 5.44 14.77
N ARG A 117 1.71 5.39 14.49
CA ARG A 117 0.67 5.13 15.51
C ARG A 117 0.85 3.77 16.18
N ARG A 118 1.14 2.71 15.41
CA ARG A 118 1.44 1.37 15.92
C ARG A 118 2.69 1.36 16.82
N GLN A 119 3.75 2.05 16.40
CA GLN A 119 4.99 2.16 17.18
C GLN A 119 4.77 2.90 18.50
N ILE A 120 4.04 4.03 18.49
CA ILE A 120 3.72 4.79 19.71
C ILE A 120 2.85 3.94 20.65
N ALA A 121 1.83 3.24 20.13
CA ALA A 121 0.99 2.34 20.91
C ALA A 121 1.80 1.20 21.54
N ALA A 122 2.73 0.59 20.77
CA ALA A 122 3.62 -0.46 21.28
C ALA A 122 4.55 0.06 22.39
N ARG A 123 5.12 1.26 22.22
CA ARG A 123 5.94 1.93 23.23
C ARG A 123 5.15 2.24 24.50
N ASN A 124 3.94 2.79 24.36
CA ASN A 124 3.04 3.09 25.48
C ASN A 124 2.52 1.81 26.16
N ALA A 125 2.36 0.71 25.43
CA ALA A 125 2.00 -0.58 26.01
C ALA A 125 3.15 -1.15 26.86
N ARG A 126 4.41 -0.95 26.43
CA ARG A 126 5.61 -1.37 27.16
C ARG A 126 5.84 -0.55 28.43
N ASN A 127 5.71 0.78 28.34
CA ASN A 127 5.80 1.70 29.48
C ASN A 127 4.51 2.49 29.67
N PRO A 128 3.44 1.88 30.22
CA PRO A 128 2.18 2.57 30.45
C PRO A 128 2.36 3.65 31.51
N THR A 129 1.80 4.82 31.27
CA THR A 129 1.78 5.93 32.22
C THR A 129 1.11 5.50 33.54
N LEU A 130 1.47 6.16 34.65
CA LEU A 130 0.96 5.82 35.98
C LEU A 130 -0.57 5.81 36.02
N TYR A 131 -1.21 6.79 35.38
CA TYR A 131 -2.67 6.85 35.24
C TYR A 131 -3.25 5.61 34.56
N VAL A 132 -2.72 5.21 33.39
CA VAL A 132 -3.17 4.00 32.66
C VAL A 132 -2.96 2.73 33.48
N ARG A 133 -1.87 2.66 34.27
CA ARG A 133 -1.59 1.52 35.16
C ARG A 133 -2.58 1.47 36.34
N LEU A 134 -2.92 2.61 36.94
CA LEU A 134 -3.92 2.77 38.00
C LEU A 134 -5.32 2.44 37.49
N GLU A 135 -5.70 2.98 36.33
CA GLU A 135 -7.01 2.73 35.71
C GLU A 135 -7.20 1.24 35.38
N ARG A 136 -6.19 0.57 34.82
CA ARG A 136 -6.25 -0.89 34.57
C ARG A 136 -6.36 -1.71 35.86
N ARG A 137 -5.73 -1.26 36.96
CA ARG A 137 -5.89 -1.90 38.27
C ARG A 137 -7.28 -1.66 38.84
N LEU A 138 -7.77 -0.43 38.77
CA LEU A 138 -9.12 -0.04 39.20
C LEU A 138 -10.20 -0.80 38.42
N LYS A 139 -10.15 -0.83 37.09
CA LYS A 139 -11.10 -1.58 36.25
C LYS A 139 -11.07 -3.09 36.55
N ARG A 140 -9.89 -3.68 36.71
CA ARG A 140 -9.78 -5.09 37.13
C ARG A 140 -10.36 -5.32 38.51
N TRP A 141 -10.03 -4.45 39.47
CA TRP A 141 -10.54 -4.54 40.84
C TRP A 141 -12.07 -4.38 40.89
N LEU A 142 -12.61 -3.42 40.14
CA LEU A 142 -14.05 -3.16 40.04
C LEU A 142 -14.77 -4.36 39.41
N ASN A 143 -14.29 -4.87 38.27
CA ASN A 143 -14.89 -6.04 37.61
C ASN A 143 -14.80 -7.32 38.44
N MET A 144 -13.75 -7.48 39.24
CA MET A 144 -13.55 -8.70 40.04
C MET A 144 -14.35 -8.68 41.34
N ARG A 145 -14.53 -7.51 41.96
CA ARG A 145 -15.28 -7.38 43.22
C ARG A 145 -16.76 -7.09 43.02
N LEU A 146 -17.12 -6.43 41.94
CA LEU A 146 -18.49 -5.97 41.68
C LEU A 146 -18.91 -6.46 40.28
N PRO A 147 -19.40 -7.71 40.12
CA PRO A 147 -20.16 -8.11 38.95
C PRO A 147 -21.57 -7.48 39.04
N LEU A 148 -21.64 -6.16 39.19
CA LEU A 148 -22.92 -5.47 39.26
C LEU A 148 -23.57 -5.59 37.89
N SER A 149 -24.54 -6.50 37.80
CA SER A 149 -25.53 -6.46 36.74
C SER A 149 -26.12 -5.05 36.73
N TYR A 150 -26.23 -4.45 35.55
CA TYR A 150 -26.79 -3.11 35.34
C TYR A 150 -28.10 -2.86 36.11
N ARG A 151 -28.89 -3.92 36.34
CA ARG A 151 -30.12 -3.94 37.13
C ARG A 151 -29.91 -3.59 38.61
N THR A 152 -28.80 -4.02 39.22
CA THR A 152 -28.47 -3.74 40.63
C THR A 152 -27.95 -2.31 40.83
N VAL A 153 -27.25 -1.75 39.84
CA VAL A 153 -26.84 -0.35 39.84
C VAL A 153 -28.07 0.55 39.77
N LEU A 154 -29.02 0.24 38.87
CA LEU A 154 -30.27 1.00 38.76
C LEU A 154 -31.14 0.89 40.02
N ALA A 155 -31.24 -0.31 40.62
CA ALA A 155 -32.00 -0.49 41.86
C ALA A 155 -31.38 0.27 43.05
N THR A 156 -30.06 0.25 43.19
CA THR A 156 -29.38 1.00 44.26
C THR A 156 -29.44 2.51 44.05
N ALA A 157 -29.30 2.98 42.80
CA ALA A 157 -29.45 4.39 42.46
C ALA A 157 -30.86 4.91 42.75
N THR A 158 -31.91 4.14 42.40
CA THR A 158 -33.31 4.53 42.66
C THR A 158 -33.63 4.55 44.15
N VAL A 159 -33.15 3.58 44.93
CA VAL A 159 -33.32 3.57 46.39
C VAL A 159 -32.57 4.75 47.04
N LEU A 160 -31.34 5.05 46.61
CA LEU A 160 -30.59 6.20 47.13
C LEU A 160 -31.25 7.54 46.78
N VAL A 161 -31.80 7.68 45.58
CA VAL A 161 -32.59 8.87 45.19
C VAL A 161 -33.85 8.98 46.05
N GLY A 162 -34.53 7.87 46.34
CA GLY A 162 -35.68 7.85 47.25
C GLY A 162 -35.34 8.24 48.68
N VAL A 163 -34.24 7.72 49.23
CA VAL A 163 -33.73 8.07 50.57
C VAL A 163 -33.27 9.53 50.63
N TYR A 164 -32.63 10.03 49.56
CA TYR A 164 -32.21 11.42 49.46
C TYR A 164 -33.42 12.37 49.38
N ALA A 165 -34.45 12.03 48.61
CA ALA A 165 -35.70 12.79 48.56
C ALA A 165 -36.43 12.79 49.91
N TYR A 166 -36.35 11.70 50.69
CA TYR A 166 -36.95 11.60 52.02
C TYR A 166 -36.25 12.47 53.08
N TYR A 167 -34.92 12.51 53.08
CA TYR A 167 -34.15 13.31 54.05
C TYR A 167 -34.01 14.79 53.69
N ARG A 168 -34.34 15.17 52.45
CA ARG A 168 -34.25 16.55 51.97
C ARG A 168 -35.54 17.00 51.25
N PRO A 169 -36.70 16.97 51.94
CA PRO A 169 -38.00 17.31 51.32
C PRO A 169 -38.11 18.79 50.93
N ASP A 170 -37.32 19.66 51.57
CA ASP A 170 -37.36 21.12 51.39
C ASP A 170 -37.01 21.60 49.97
N PHE A 171 -36.38 20.74 49.15
CA PHE A 171 -35.98 21.08 47.79
C PHE A 171 -37.03 20.72 46.72
N LEU A 172 -38.01 19.86 47.03
CA LEU A 172 -39.01 19.37 46.07
C LEU A 172 -40.38 20.04 46.21
N PHE A 173 -40.71 20.59 47.39
CA PHE A 173 -42.01 21.20 47.67
C PHE A 173 -42.02 22.73 47.79
N ASN A 174 -40.90 23.41 47.59
CA ASN A 174 -40.89 24.87 47.54
C ASN A 174 -41.10 25.35 46.09
N ARG A 175 -42.36 25.38 45.66
CA ARG A 175 -42.84 26.19 44.54
C ARG A 175 -44.12 26.90 44.95
#